data_AF-A0A519R0I7-F1
#
_entry.id   AF-A0A519R0I7-F1
#
_cell.length_a   1.000
_cell.length_b   1.000
_cell.length_c   1.000
_cell.angle_alpha   90.00
_cell.angle_beta   90.00
_cell.angle_gamma   90.00
#
_symmetry.space_group_name_H-M   'P 1'
#
loop_
_entity.id
_entity.type
_entity.pdbx_description
1 polymer ?
#
loop_
_entity_poly.entity_id
_entity_poly.type
_entity_poly.pdbx_seq_one_letter_code
_entity_poly.pdbx_strand_id
1 'polypeptide(L)'
;MSTSTKQEQIAELKEMLKHSRKLSASTEKTYISLLYNFQREHRDEERESLREFFFDRSPSEILAILEDSGKPNQSKRSILSAIRVLTNDESYIDFIRVMNKRVERYTEDQKTKKNSLTMEVVEDIVARYKRMVKQDDSYDVNNYHYCNWILVLLTSGTMIPCRRSMDWFHFKIRNVDKTKDKYLQGNKMIFNSFKTVSTNKEARVVRVPDELYFILRRWINHSKNDYLVFQENGRPFTSSTFTKRIQRLYGKGVSVSQLRSIYTSNVLRDDIREVERLNKKLTDTANSMGTSLNMLSNVYLKNKG
;
A
#
# COMPACT_ATOMS: atom_id res chain seq x y z
N MET A 1 2.52 -42.30 -11.37
CA MET A 1 2.56 -41.67 -10.03
C MET A 1 1.35 -40.74 -9.94
N SER A 2 0.65 -40.68 -8.80
CA SER A 2 -0.50 -39.79 -8.65
C SER A 2 -0.03 -38.34 -8.62
N THR A 3 -0.48 -37.51 -9.55
CA THR A 3 -0.28 -36.04 -9.50
C THR A 3 -0.76 -35.51 -8.16
N SER A 4 0.14 -34.88 -7.41
CA SER A 4 -0.17 -34.32 -6.09
C SER A 4 -1.28 -33.26 -6.22
N THR A 5 -2.24 -33.29 -5.30
CA THR A 5 -3.34 -32.33 -5.34
C THR A 5 -2.83 -30.91 -5.08
N LYS A 6 -3.54 -29.90 -5.61
CA LYS A 6 -3.23 -28.49 -5.34
C LYS A 6 -3.06 -28.17 -3.84
N GLN A 7 -3.83 -28.83 -2.98
CA GLN A 7 -3.78 -28.60 -1.53
C GLN A 7 -2.49 -29.14 -0.92
N GLU A 8 -2.02 -30.31 -1.37
CA GLU A 8 -0.76 -30.90 -0.95
C GLU A 8 0.43 -30.04 -1.38
N GLN A 9 0.48 -29.61 -2.65
CA GLN A 9 1.56 -28.74 -3.14
C GLN A 9 1.63 -27.42 -2.36
N ILE A 10 0.47 -26.83 -2.03
CA ILE A 10 0.41 -25.62 -1.20
C ILE A 10 0.90 -25.88 0.22
N ALA A 11 0.58 -27.04 0.80
CA ALA A 11 1.04 -27.42 2.13
C ALA A 11 2.57 -27.63 2.15
N GLU A 12 3.12 -28.29 1.14
CA GLU A 12 4.57 -28.50 0.99
C GLU A 12 5.32 -27.17 0.88
N LEU A 13 4.88 -26.26 -0.01
CA LEU A 13 5.45 -24.91 -0.15
C LEU A 13 5.39 -24.12 1.17
N LYS A 14 4.31 -24.29 1.94
CA LYS A 14 4.16 -23.64 3.24
C LYS A 14 5.17 -24.17 4.25
N GLU A 15 5.37 -25.48 4.32
CA GLU A 15 6.38 -26.08 5.18
C GLU A 15 7.79 -25.64 4.78
N MET A 16 8.11 -25.62 3.49
CA MET A 16 9.40 -25.13 2.99
C MET A 16 9.65 -23.66 3.39
N LEU A 17 8.63 -22.79 3.27
CA LEU A 17 8.75 -21.38 3.66
C LEU A 17 8.93 -21.17 5.17
N LYS A 18 8.31 -22.00 6.03
CA LYS A 18 8.46 -21.87 7.50
C LYS A 18 9.92 -21.98 7.95
N HIS A 19 10.69 -22.84 7.29
CA HIS A 19 12.10 -23.07 7.62
C HIS A 19 13.01 -21.91 7.18
N SER A 20 12.54 -21.07 6.25
CA SER A 20 13.37 -20.02 5.68
C SER A 20 13.45 -18.76 6.55
N ARG A 21 12.32 -18.15 6.94
CA ARG A 21 12.24 -16.88 7.70
C ARG A 21 10.89 -16.69 8.38
N LYS A 22 10.84 -15.86 9.43
CA LYS A 22 9.59 -15.40 10.05
C LYS A 22 8.89 -14.36 9.15
N LEU A 23 7.87 -14.79 8.42
CA LEU A 23 7.08 -13.94 7.52
C LEU A 23 5.77 -13.47 8.19
N SER A 24 5.23 -12.33 7.73
CA SER A 24 3.84 -11.98 8.05
C SER A 24 2.88 -12.91 7.29
N ALA A 25 1.71 -13.21 7.87
CA ALA A 25 0.71 -14.08 7.23
C ALA A 25 0.30 -13.61 5.82
N SER A 26 0.26 -12.30 5.58
CA SER A 26 0.00 -11.72 4.26
C SER A 26 1.11 -11.98 3.24
N THR A 27 2.37 -11.90 3.69
CA THR A 27 3.56 -12.12 2.84
C THR A 27 3.68 -13.61 2.51
N GLU A 28 3.52 -14.47 3.51
CA GLU A 28 3.51 -15.93 3.35
C GLU A 28 2.47 -16.36 2.32
N LYS A 29 1.20 -15.92 2.47
CA LYS A 29 0.14 -16.21 1.50
C LYS A 29 0.46 -15.72 0.09
N THR A 30 1.12 -14.57 -0.04
CA THR A 30 1.53 -14.01 -1.33
C THR A 30 2.62 -14.86 -1.96
N TYR A 31 3.64 -15.23 -1.19
CA TYR A 31 4.76 -16.04 -1.68
C TYR A 31 4.31 -17.44 -2.08
N ILE A 32 3.49 -18.11 -1.27
CA ILE A 32 2.90 -19.40 -1.63
C ILE A 32 2.16 -19.29 -2.97
N SER A 33 1.34 -18.26 -3.16
CA SER A 33 0.62 -18.05 -4.42
C SER A 33 1.56 -17.83 -5.61
N LEU A 34 2.62 -17.04 -5.43
CA LEU A 34 3.61 -16.79 -6.48
C LEU A 34 4.38 -18.06 -6.85
N LEU A 35 4.88 -18.80 -5.86
CA LEU A 35 5.63 -20.03 -6.03
C LEU A 35 4.76 -21.12 -6.66
N TYR A 36 3.53 -21.31 -6.17
CA TYR A 36 2.58 -22.27 -6.71
C TYR A 36 2.25 -22.00 -8.18
N ASN A 37 1.97 -20.75 -8.54
CA ASN A 37 1.66 -20.42 -9.93
C ASN A 37 2.90 -20.56 -10.83
N PHE A 38 4.08 -20.19 -10.32
CA PHE A 38 5.33 -20.30 -11.09
C PHE A 38 5.71 -21.76 -11.36
N GLN A 39 5.68 -22.64 -10.35
CA GLN A 39 5.97 -24.07 -10.56
C GLN A 39 4.94 -24.71 -11.49
N ARG A 40 3.65 -24.40 -11.32
CA ARG A 40 2.58 -24.97 -12.16
C ARG A 40 2.75 -24.62 -13.64
N GLU A 41 3.36 -23.47 -13.95
CA GLU A 41 3.56 -23.02 -15.33
C GLU A 41 4.86 -23.53 -15.97
N HIS A 42 5.85 -23.95 -15.16
CA HIS A 42 7.22 -24.16 -15.65
C HIS A 42 7.91 -25.45 -15.17
N ARG A 43 7.31 -26.17 -14.22
CA ARG A 43 7.79 -27.46 -13.71
C ARG A 43 7.15 -28.60 -14.48
N ASP A 44 7.93 -29.62 -14.79
CA ASP A 44 7.41 -30.90 -15.27
C ASP A 44 6.98 -31.76 -14.07
N GLU A 45 5.69 -31.75 -13.73
CA GLU A 45 5.19 -32.44 -12.53
C GLU A 45 5.40 -33.96 -12.54
N GLU A 46 5.58 -34.56 -13.71
CA GLU A 46 5.79 -36.01 -13.84
C GLU A 46 7.24 -36.42 -13.58
N ARG A 47 8.18 -35.47 -13.78
CA ARG A 47 9.62 -35.74 -13.76
C ARG A 47 10.39 -34.99 -12.68
N GLU A 48 9.77 -33.99 -12.06
CA GLU A 48 10.45 -33.05 -11.17
C GLU A 48 9.59 -32.74 -9.95
N SER A 49 10.15 -32.99 -8.76
CA SER A 49 9.58 -32.59 -7.48
C SER A 49 9.64 -31.08 -7.27
N LEU A 50 8.87 -30.55 -6.30
CA LEU A 50 8.96 -29.13 -5.93
C LEU A 50 10.37 -28.76 -5.45
N ARG A 51 11.03 -29.68 -4.73
CA ARG A 51 12.37 -29.46 -4.19
C ARG A 51 13.38 -29.38 -5.32
N GLU A 52 13.38 -30.33 -6.26
CA GLU A 52 14.27 -30.30 -7.43
C GLU A 52 14.07 -29.00 -8.24
N PHE A 53 12.81 -28.63 -8.51
CA PHE A 53 12.50 -27.43 -9.28
C PHE A 53 13.05 -26.13 -8.67
N PHE A 54 12.98 -25.98 -7.34
CA PHE A 54 13.40 -24.75 -6.67
C PHE A 54 14.85 -24.75 -6.17
N PHE A 55 15.43 -25.91 -5.86
CA PHE A 55 16.74 -26.01 -5.20
C PHE A 55 17.84 -26.54 -6.12
N ASP A 56 17.51 -27.33 -7.15
CA ASP A 56 18.51 -27.93 -8.03
C ASP A 56 18.73 -27.10 -9.30
N ARG A 57 17.77 -26.23 -9.65
CA ARG A 57 17.91 -25.25 -10.73
C ARG A 57 18.79 -24.08 -10.31
N SER A 58 19.69 -23.69 -11.19
CA SER A 58 20.51 -22.51 -10.96
C SER A 58 19.68 -21.23 -11.01
N PRO A 59 20.08 -20.19 -10.26
CA PRO A 59 19.47 -18.87 -10.30
C PRO A 59 19.36 -18.26 -11.71
N SER A 60 20.35 -18.53 -12.57
CA SER A 60 20.39 -18.07 -13.96
C SER A 60 19.33 -18.76 -14.83
N GLU A 61 19.10 -20.06 -14.63
CA GLU A 61 18.03 -20.78 -15.33
C GLU A 61 16.65 -20.27 -14.94
N ILE A 62 16.42 -20.07 -13.63
CA ILE A 62 15.17 -19.48 -13.12
C ILE A 62 14.94 -18.09 -13.71
N LEU A 63 16.00 -17.27 -13.81
CA LEU A 63 15.90 -15.96 -14.44
C LEU A 63 15.55 -16.06 -15.93
N ALA A 64 16.17 -16.98 -16.68
CA ALA A 64 15.88 -17.17 -18.10
C ALA A 64 14.41 -17.53 -18.33
N ILE A 65 13.88 -18.48 -17.54
CA ILE A 65 12.46 -18.86 -17.56
C ILE A 65 11.56 -17.65 -17.31
N LEU A 66 11.89 -16.84 -16.31
CA LEU A 66 11.12 -15.64 -15.99
C LEU A 66 11.23 -14.57 -17.09
N GLU A 67 12.39 -14.44 -17.72
CA GLU A 67 12.57 -13.50 -18.83
C GLU A 67 11.65 -13.85 -20.01
N ASP A 68 11.53 -15.14 -20.31
CA ASP A 68 10.70 -15.69 -21.38
C ASP A 68 9.20 -15.74 -21.03
N SER A 69 8.83 -15.73 -19.74
CA SER A 69 7.45 -15.91 -19.27
C SER A 69 6.42 -14.84 -19.67
N GLY A 70 6.80 -13.81 -20.43
CA GLY A 70 5.93 -12.68 -20.81
C GLY A 70 5.41 -11.84 -19.62
N LYS A 71 5.75 -12.20 -18.38
CA LYS A 71 5.27 -11.53 -17.18
C LYS A 71 5.87 -10.12 -17.07
N PRO A 72 5.16 -9.14 -16.48
CA PRO A 72 5.73 -7.83 -16.19
C PRO A 72 6.93 -7.92 -15.24
N ASN A 73 7.90 -7.00 -15.37
CA ASN A 73 9.10 -6.93 -14.51
C ASN A 73 8.75 -6.92 -13.01
N GLN A 74 7.63 -6.29 -12.64
CA GLN A 74 7.14 -6.28 -11.26
C GLN A 74 6.78 -7.68 -10.74
N SER A 75 6.17 -8.50 -11.59
CA SER A 75 5.81 -9.88 -11.28
C SER A 75 7.08 -10.75 -11.21
N LYS A 76 7.98 -10.61 -12.19
CA LYS A 76 9.29 -11.32 -12.20
C LYS A 76 10.06 -11.05 -10.90
N ARG A 77 10.19 -9.77 -10.52
CA ARG A 77 10.82 -9.35 -9.25
C ARG A 77 10.21 -10.04 -8.02
N SER A 78 8.89 -10.11 -7.97
CA SER A 78 8.17 -10.66 -6.81
C SER A 78 8.35 -12.17 -6.72
N ILE A 79 8.37 -12.87 -7.85
CA ILE A 79 8.67 -14.31 -7.91
C ILE A 79 10.10 -14.57 -7.46
N LEU A 80 11.09 -13.86 -8.01
CA LEU A 80 12.50 -13.96 -7.57
C LEU A 80 12.67 -13.71 -6.08
N SER A 81 11.92 -12.73 -5.52
CA SER A 81 11.94 -12.46 -4.08
C SER A 81 11.37 -13.60 -3.25
N ALA A 82 10.31 -14.27 -3.74
CA ALA A 82 9.73 -15.43 -3.09
C ALA A 82 10.67 -16.65 -3.16
N ILE A 83 11.31 -16.89 -4.30
CA ILE A 83 12.29 -17.98 -4.49
C ILE A 83 13.52 -17.76 -3.62
N ARG A 84 14.07 -16.53 -3.60
CA ARG A 84 15.17 -16.17 -2.68
C ARG A 84 14.82 -16.48 -1.24
N VAL A 85 13.58 -16.17 -0.83
CA VAL A 85 13.16 -16.43 0.55
C VAL A 85 13.05 -17.93 0.77
N LEU A 86 12.42 -18.67 -0.14
CA LEU A 86 12.29 -20.13 -0.06
C LEU A 86 13.65 -20.85 0.04
N THR A 87 14.59 -20.47 -0.81
CA THR A 87 15.91 -21.14 -0.97
C THR A 87 16.98 -20.59 -0.03
N ASN A 88 16.78 -19.37 0.48
CA ASN A 88 17.79 -18.56 1.17
C ASN A 88 19.08 -18.33 0.36
N ASP A 89 19.00 -18.40 -0.97
CA ASP A 89 20.14 -18.15 -1.86
C ASP A 89 20.29 -16.65 -2.19
N GLU A 90 21.46 -16.09 -1.88
CA GLU A 90 21.77 -14.68 -2.08
C GLU A 90 22.08 -14.30 -3.52
N SER A 91 22.38 -15.27 -4.38
CA SER A 91 22.61 -15.05 -5.82
C SER A 91 21.46 -14.31 -6.52
N TYR A 92 20.23 -14.52 -6.05
CA TYR A 92 19.02 -13.86 -6.56
C TYR A 92 18.98 -12.34 -6.29
N ILE A 93 19.81 -11.82 -5.39
CA ILE A 93 19.80 -10.40 -5.00
C ILE A 93 20.08 -9.48 -6.19
N ASP A 94 21.06 -9.83 -7.03
CA ASP A 94 21.42 -9.00 -8.18
C ASP A 94 20.32 -8.99 -9.24
N PHE A 95 19.69 -10.14 -9.49
CA PHE A 95 18.54 -10.22 -10.40
C PHE A 95 17.35 -9.39 -9.89
N ILE A 96 17.06 -9.47 -8.59
CA ILE A 96 16.03 -8.63 -7.96
C ILE A 96 16.37 -7.15 -8.12
N ARG A 97 17.64 -6.76 -7.95
CA ARG A 97 18.12 -5.38 -8.12
C ARG A 97 17.98 -4.90 -9.57
N VAL A 98 18.31 -5.73 -10.55
CA VAL A 98 18.11 -5.42 -11.98
C VAL A 98 16.63 -5.22 -12.28
N MET A 99 15.76 -6.10 -11.79
CA MET A 99 14.32 -5.98 -11.98
C MET A 99 13.75 -4.72 -11.31
N ASN A 100 14.23 -4.35 -10.12
CA ASN A 100 13.88 -3.09 -9.46
C ASN A 100 14.17 -1.88 -10.35
N LYS A 101 15.39 -1.76 -10.87
CA LYS A 101 15.78 -0.65 -11.76
C LYS A 101 14.91 -0.58 -13.03
N ARG A 102 14.48 -1.74 -13.58
CA ARG A 102 13.57 -1.78 -14.74
C ARG A 102 12.15 -1.34 -14.37
N VAL A 103 11.64 -1.72 -13.20
CA VAL A 103 10.33 -1.29 -12.69
C VAL A 103 10.31 0.21 -12.43
N GLU A 104 11.36 0.76 -11.83
CA GLU A 104 11.49 2.18 -11.53
C GLU A 104 11.43 3.02 -12.80
N ARG A 105 12.27 2.71 -13.80
CA ARG A 105 12.27 3.40 -15.11
C ARG A 105 10.89 3.37 -15.78
N TYR A 106 10.25 2.19 -15.83
CA TYR A 106 8.90 2.08 -16.39
C TYR A 106 7.87 2.94 -15.62
N THR A 107 8.00 3.03 -14.30
CA THR A 107 7.09 3.82 -13.46
C THR A 107 7.29 5.32 -13.68
N GLU A 108 8.53 5.77 -13.84
CA GLU A 108 8.87 7.16 -14.20
C GLU A 108 8.30 7.51 -15.58
N ASP A 109 8.48 6.64 -16.57
CA ASP A 109 7.92 6.84 -17.91
C ASP A 109 6.38 6.93 -17.92
N GLN A 110 5.71 6.14 -17.10
CA GLN A 110 4.24 6.18 -16.97
C GLN A 110 3.75 7.42 -16.21
N LYS A 111 4.48 7.89 -15.19
CA LYS A 111 4.14 9.13 -14.47
C LYS A 111 4.14 10.34 -15.42
N THR A 112 5.07 10.37 -16.38
CA THR A 112 5.15 11.42 -17.40
C THR A 112 3.99 11.37 -18.39
N LYS A 113 3.34 10.20 -18.56
CA LYS A 113 2.34 9.97 -19.62
C LYS A 113 0.88 9.90 -19.16
N LYS A 114 0.56 9.81 -17.85
CA LYS A 114 -0.77 9.27 -17.46
C LYS A 114 -1.50 9.80 -16.24
N ASN A 115 -1.17 10.96 -15.67
CA ASN A 115 -2.01 11.55 -14.62
C ASN A 115 -2.65 12.87 -15.06
N SER A 116 -3.87 12.77 -15.61
CA SER A 116 -4.76 13.91 -15.90
C SER A 116 -5.45 14.46 -14.64
N LEU A 117 -5.30 13.80 -13.48
CA LEU A 117 -5.90 14.25 -12.23
C LEU A 117 -4.92 15.19 -11.50
N THR A 118 -5.20 16.48 -11.54
CA THR A 118 -4.48 17.53 -10.80
C THR A 118 -5.13 17.76 -9.44
N MET A 119 -4.46 18.51 -8.55
CA MET A 119 -5.04 18.91 -7.27
C MET A 119 -6.27 19.81 -7.46
N GLU A 120 -6.26 20.68 -8.47
CA GLU A 120 -7.41 21.53 -8.86
C GLU A 120 -8.64 20.68 -9.17
N VAL A 121 -8.50 19.61 -9.97
CA VAL A 121 -9.62 18.70 -10.26
C VAL A 121 -10.12 17.98 -9.00
N VAL A 122 -9.22 17.65 -8.06
CA VAL A 122 -9.59 17.06 -6.77
C VAL A 122 -10.41 18.05 -5.93
N GLU A 123 -10.02 19.32 -5.90
CA GLU A 123 -10.72 20.39 -5.20
C GLU A 123 -12.10 20.66 -5.82
N ASP A 124 -12.22 20.64 -7.15
CA ASP A 124 -13.49 20.75 -7.86
C ASP A 124 -14.46 19.63 -7.49
N ILE A 125 -13.95 18.40 -7.34
CA ILE A 125 -14.74 17.24 -6.88
C ILE A 125 -15.21 17.47 -5.44
N VAL A 126 -14.33 17.96 -4.56
CA VAL A 126 -14.69 18.27 -3.16
C VAL A 126 -15.80 19.33 -3.13
N ALA A 127 -15.67 20.41 -3.89
CA ALA A 127 -16.66 21.47 -3.99
C ALA A 127 -18.00 20.96 -4.54
N ARG A 128 -17.97 20.08 -5.54
CA ARG A 128 -19.16 19.44 -6.11
C ARG A 128 -19.94 18.64 -5.07
N TYR A 129 -19.27 17.76 -4.32
CA TYR A 129 -19.92 16.97 -3.27
C TYR A 129 -20.43 17.84 -2.11
N LYS A 130 -19.70 18.91 -1.75
CA LYS A 130 -20.18 19.89 -0.77
C LYS A 130 -21.48 20.57 -1.23
N ARG A 131 -21.62 20.89 -2.52
CA ARG A 131 -22.87 21.43 -3.09
C ARG A 131 -24.01 20.41 -3.09
N MET A 132 -23.75 19.17 -3.51
CA MET A 132 -24.76 18.11 -3.55
C MET A 132 -25.36 17.84 -2.16
N VAL A 133 -24.53 17.76 -1.13
CA VAL A 133 -25.01 17.53 0.24
C VAL A 133 -25.79 18.73 0.79
N LYS A 134 -25.44 19.96 0.41
CA LYS A 134 -26.23 21.14 0.82
C LYS A 134 -27.63 21.17 0.19
N GLN A 135 -27.80 20.57 -0.99
CA GLN A 135 -29.09 20.50 -1.67
C GLN A 135 -29.98 19.37 -1.13
N ASP A 136 -29.38 18.37 -0.49
CA ASP A 136 -30.05 17.22 0.10
C ASP A 136 -29.69 17.10 1.59
N ASP A 137 -30.40 17.86 2.43
CA ASP A 137 -30.22 17.86 3.88
C ASP A 137 -30.99 16.72 4.58
N SER A 138 -31.45 15.71 3.83
CA SER A 138 -32.23 14.60 4.38
C SER A 138 -31.41 13.66 5.27
N TYR A 139 -30.08 13.67 5.13
CA TYR A 139 -29.17 12.66 5.69
C TYR A 139 -29.64 11.22 5.40
N ASP A 140 -30.43 11.02 4.34
CA ASP A 140 -30.99 9.72 4.03
C ASP A 140 -29.83 8.77 3.76
N VAL A 141 -29.68 7.76 4.62
CA VAL A 141 -28.64 6.74 4.48
C VAL A 141 -28.84 5.89 3.23
N ASN A 142 -30.05 5.89 2.66
CA ASN A 142 -30.34 5.32 1.34
C ASN A 142 -29.81 6.23 0.22
N ASN A 143 -29.68 7.54 0.49
CA ASN A 143 -28.92 8.44 -0.36
C ASN A 143 -27.44 8.45 0.02
N TYR A 144 -26.70 7.57 -0.66
CA TYR A 144 -25.28 7.33 -0.46
C TYR A 144 -24.37 8.55 -0.74
N HIS A 145 -24.92 9.71 -1.13
CA HIS A 145 -24.20 10.98 -1.33
C HIS A 145 -23.43 11.44 -0.09
N TYR A 146 -23.97 11.32 1.12
CA TYR A 146 -23.26 11.77 2.32
C TYR A 146 -22.05 10.89 2.62
N CYS A 147 -22.19 9.56 2.50
CA CYS A 147 -21.07 8.62 2.62
C CYS A 147 -19.98 8.89 1.57
N ASN A 148 -20.37 9.18 0.32
CA ASN A 148 -19.45 9.61 -0.72
C ASN A 148 -18.73 10.92 -0.39
N TRP A 149 -19.43 11.91 0.16
CA TRP A 149 -18.82 13.16 0.57
C TRP A 149 -17.80 12.95 1.68
N ILE A 150 -18.12 12.14 2.71
CA ILE A 150 -17.16 11.74 3.74
C ILE A 150 -15.93 11.08 3.09
N LEU A 151 -16.11 10.13 2.17
CA LEU A 151 -15.00 9.51 1.45
C LEU A 151 -14.13 10.53 0.72
N VAL A 152 -14.73 11.51 0.06
CA VAL A 152 -14.00 12.57 -0.63
C VAL A 152 -13.19 13.42 0.34
N LEU A 153 -13.78 13.87 1.46
CA LEU A 153 -13.07 14.66 2.48
C LEU A 153 -11.90 13.89 3.10
N LEU A 154 -12.03 12.58 3.33
CA LEU A 154 -11.00 11.74 3.93
C LEU A 154 -9.86 11.37 2.96
N THR A 155 -10.11 11.41 1.65
CA THR A 155 -9.15 10.90 0.63
C THR A 155 -8.52 11.98 -0.24
N SER A 156 -9.13 13.16 -0.34
CA SER A 156 -8.69 14.26 -1.22
C SER A 156 -7.44 15.00 -0.73
N GLY A 157 -7.19 15.03 0.57
CA GLY A 157 -6.07 15.80 1.13
C GLY A 157 -6.42 17.24 1.51
N THR A 158 -7.67 17.69 1.30
CA THR A 158 -8.09 19.08 1.52
C THR A 158 -8.34 19.41 2.98
N MET A 159 -8.93 18.49 3.75
CA MET A 159 -9.23 18.69 5.18
C MET A 159 -8.21 18.03 6.10
N ILE A 160 -7.67 16.88 5.68
CA ILE A 160 -6.68 16.11 6.43
C ILE A 160 -5.69 15.47 5.44
N PRO A 161 -4.43 15.23 5.85
CA PRO A 161 -3.46 14.55 5.01
C PRO A 161 -3.95 13.16 4.55
N CYS A 162 -3.75 12.84 3.27
CA CYS A 162 -4.24 11.59 2.69
C CYS A 162 -3.63 10.36 3.40
N ARG A 163 -4.48 9.51 4.00
CA ARG A 163 -4.07 8.21 4.59
C ARG A 163 -4.30 7.01 3.65
N ARG A 164 -3.84 5.82 4.04
CA ARG A 164 -3.92 4.63 3.16
C ARG A 164 -5.37 4.14 3.09
N SER A 165 -5.74 3.42 2.04
CA SER A 165 -7.12 2.91 1.86
C SER A 165 -7.65 2.14 3.08
N MET A 166 -6.84 1.22 3.62
CA MET A 166 -7.18 0.43 4.83
C MET A 166 -7.36 1.26 6.10
N ASP A 167 -6.86 2.50 6.13
CA ASP A 167 -7.09 3.40 7.25
C ASP A 167 -8.56 3.86 7.29
N TRP A 168 -9.21 3.88 6.13
CA TRP A 168 -10.58 4.38 5.98
C TRP A 168 -11.64 3.28 6.06
N PHE A 169 -11.49 2.19 5.30
CA PHE A 169 -12.54 1.16 5.31
C PHE A 169 -12.54 0.24 6.53
N HIS A 170 -11.50 0.27 7.37
CA HIS A 170 -11.50 -0.37 8.68
C HIS A 170 -11.80 0.62 9.82
N PHE A 171 -12.21 1.85 9.50
CA PHE A 171 -12.54 2.84 10.51
C PHE A 171 -13.94 2.59 11.06
N LYS A 172 -14.03 2.35 12.37
CA LYS A 172 -15.27 2.06 13.08
C LYS A 172 -15.81 3.26 13.84
N ILE A 173 -17.12 3.32 13.91
CA ILE A 173 -17.90 4.34 14.62
C ILE A 173 -18.84 3.71 15.67
N ARG A 174 -19.06 2.39 15.61
CA ARG A 174 -19.77 1.59 16.62
C ARG A 174 -19.02 0.29 16.87
N ASN A 175 -19.33 -0.39 17.98
CA ASN A 175 -18.72 -1.67 18.37
C ASN A 175 -17.18 -1.64 18.30
N VAL A 176 -16.61 -0.55 18.84
CA VAL A 176 -15.17 -0.23 18.73
C VAL A 176 -14.38 -0.94 19.82
N ASP A 177 -13.43 -1.78 19.43
CA ASP A 177 -12.34 -2.23 20.28
C ASP A 177 -11.22 -1.17 20.27
N LYS A 178 -11.12 -0.38 21.35
CA LYS A 178 -10.13 0.70 21.49
C LYS A 178 -8.67 0.24 21.45
N THR A 179 -8.40 -1.08 21.49
CA THR A 179 -7.05 -1.63 21.39
C THR A 179 -6.66 -2.02 19.96
N LYS A 180 -7.64 -2.34 19.10
CA LYS A 180 -7.41 -2.89 17.75
C LYS A 180 -7.93 -2.00 16.63
N ASP A 181 -9.10 -1.41 16.84
CA ASP A 181 -9.85 -0.70 15.81
C ASP A 181 -9.34 0.72 15.59
N LYS A 182 -9.73 1.30 14.45
CA LYS A 182 -9.52 2.72 14.15
C LYS A 182 -10.81 3.46 14.48
N TYR A 183 -10.75 4.57 15.20
CA TYR A 183 -11.95 5.24 15.72
C TYR A 183 -11.75 6.73 15.98
N LEU A 184 -12.85 7.45 16.18
CA LEU A 184 -12.84 8.87 16.51
C LEU A 184 -12.96 9.07 18.03
N GLN A 185 -12.07 9.87 18.62
CA GLN A 185 -12.07 10.26 20.03
C GLN A 185 -11.99 11.78 20.16
N GLY A 186 -13.12 12.43 20.45
CA GLY A 186 -13.21 13.88 20.30
C GLY A 186 -12.84 14.30 18.88
N ASN A 187 -12.09 15.38 18.71
CA ASN A 187 -11.58 15.83 17.42
C ASN A 187 -10.29 15.12 16.97
N LYS A 188 -10.05 13.88 17.43
CA LYS A 188 -8.86 13.09 17.07
C LYS A 188 -9.25 11.75 16.48
N MET A 189 -8.70 11.42 15.31
CA MET A 189 -8.77 10.07 14.75
C MET A 189 -7.62 9.22 15.29
N ILE A 190 -7.95 8.05 15.81
CA ILE A 190 -7.02 7.08 16.39
C ILE A 190 -6.85 5.91 15.44
N PHE A 191 -5.61 5.62 15.05
CA PHE A 191 -5.23 4.55 14.13
C PHE A 191 -4.39 3.49 14.85
N ASN A 192 -5.03 2.55 15.55
CA ASN A 192 -4.32 1.53 16.33
C ASN A 192 -3.53 0.53 15.47
N SER A 193 -3.99 0.27 14.24
CA SER A 193 -3.38 -0.67 13.31
C SER A 193 -3.02 0.02 11.99
N PHE A 194 -1.74 0.24 11.73
CA PHE A 194 -1.23 0.72 10.44
C PHE A 194 0.17 0.16 10.15
N LYS A 195 0.57 0.23 8.87
CA LYS A 195 1.77 -0.44 8.33
C LYS A 195 3.07 -0.17 9.13
N THR A 196 3.18 1.00 9.74
CA THR A 196 4.41 1.48 10.39
C THR A 196 4.20 1.80 11.87
N VAL A 197 3.19 1.21 12.52
CA VAL A 197 2.89 1.49 13.94
C VAL A 197 4.06 1.15 14.87
N SER A 198 4.86 0.15 14.52
CA SER A 198 6.06 -0.22 15.28
C SER A 198 7.18 0.81 15.18
N THR A 199 7.28 1.54 14.07
CA THR A 199 8.39 2.48 13.79
C THR A 199 8.01 3.94 13.97
N ASN A 200 6.73 4.30 13.90
CA ASN A 200 6.26 5.66 14.12
C ASN A 200 4.95 5.62 14.92
N LYS A 201 5.08 5.62 16.26
CA LYS A 201 3.93 5.56 17.17
C LYS A 201 3.11 6.86 17.17
N GLU A 202 3.73 8.00 16.86
CA GLU A 202 3.09 9.32 16.85
C GLU A 202 2.06 9.46 15.74
N ALA A 203 2.28 8.80 14.59
CA ALA A 203 1.34 8.75 13.46
C ALA A 203 0.00 8.05 13.77
N ARG A 204 -0.18 7.52 15.00
CA ARG A 204 -1.42 6.93 15.51
C ARG A 204 -2.52 7.96 15.69
N VAL A 205 -2.20 9.21 15.98
CA VAL A 205 -3.20 10.24 16.30
C VAL A 205 -3.21 11.31 15.22
N VAL A 206 -4.36 11.56 14.62
CA VAL A 206 -4.56 12.66 13.65
C VAL A 206 -5.58 13.63 14.22
N ARG A 207 -5.18 14.89 14.38
CA ARG A 207 -6.12 15.96 14.71
C ARG A 207 -7.03 16.23 13.51
N VAL A 208 -8.32 16.25 13.77
CA VAL A 208 -9.38 16.57 12.81
C VAL A 208 -9.70 18.06 12.97
N PRO A 209 -9.71 18.85 11.89
CA PRO A 209 -10.20 20.23 11.95
C PRO A 209 -11.66 20.30 12.39
N ASP A 210 -12.05 21.38 13.06
CA ASP A 210 -13.38 21.47 13.67
C ASP A 210 -14.51 21.34 12.64
N GLU A 211 -14.37 21.94 11.45
CA GLU A 211 -15.34 21.78 10.34
C GLU A 211 -15.56 20.30 9.99
N LEU A 212 -14.47 19.54 9.79
CA LEU A 212 -14.58 18.11 9.49
C LEU A 212 -15.13 17.32 10.69
N TYR A 213 -14.76 17.68 11.91
CA TYR A 213 -15.28 17.03 13.10
C TYR A 213 -16.80 17.19 13.25
N PHE A 214 -17.34 18.38 12.99
CA PHE A 214 -18.78 18.62 13.00
C PHE A 214 -19.50 17.79 11.92
N ILE A 215 -18.95 17.75 10.71
CA ILE A 215 -19.48 16.93 9.60
C ILE A 215 -19.51 15.45 9.99
N LEU A 216 -18.40 14.94 10.56
CA LEU A 216 -18.28 13.54 10.97
C LEU A 216 -19.23 13.20 12.12
N ARG A 217 -19.34 14.05 13.16
CA ARG A 217 -20.29 13.82 14.26
C ARG A 217 -21.72 13.74 13.76
N ARG A 218 -22.11 14.63 12.86
CA ARG A 218 -23.46 14.60 12.27
C ARG A 218 -23.72 13.30 11.54
N TRP A 219 -22.77 12.86 10.70
CA TRP A 219 -22.86 11.57 10.00
C TRP A 219 -22.92 10.37 10.94
N ILE A 220 -22.07 10.33 11.96
CA ILE A 220 -21.99 9.23 12.93
C ILE A 220 -23.29 9.07 13.70
N ASN A 221 -23.95 10.18 14.06
CA ASN A 221 -25.22 10.15 14.76
C ASN A 221 -26.35 9.54 13.91
N HIS A 222 -26.36 9.80 12.59
CA HIS A 222 -27.37 9.27 11.67
C HIS A 222 -27.06 7.84 11.19
N SER A 223 -25.79 7.51 10.98
CA SER A 223 -25.36 6.21 10.49
C SER A 223 -25.63 5.10 11.50
N LYS A 224 -26.37 4.07 11.07
CA LYS A 224 -26.60 2.84 11.83
C LYS A 224 -25.49 1.79 11.64
N ASN A 225 -24.48 2.08 10.80
CA ASN A 225 -23.40 1.14 10.48
C ASN A 225 -22.30 1.13 11.55
N ASP A 226 -21.59 0.01 11.66
CA ASP A 226 -20.41 -0.10 12.51
C ASP A 226 -19.20 0.66 11.96
N TYR A 227 -19.13 0.80 10.63
CA TYR A 227 -18.03 1.45 9.93
C TYR A 227 -18.39 2.88 9.53
N LEU A 228 -17.38 3.77 9.54
CA LEU A 228 -17.55 5.17 9.12
C LEU A 228 -17.98 5.27 7.66
N VAL A 229 -17.41 4.40 6.82
CA VAL A 229 -17.71 4.29 5.39
C VAL A 229 -17.92 2.82 5.05
N PHE A 230 -18.98 2.52 4.32
CA PHE A 230 -19.46 1.16 4.02
C PHE A 230 -20.08 1.14 2.63
N GLN A 231 -20.26 -0.02 2.02
CA GLN A 231 -20.87 -0.18 0.69
C GLN A 231 -22.36 0.20 0.70
N GLU A 232 -22.96 0.46 -0.47
CA GLU A 232 -24.40 0.83 -0.58
C GLU A 232 -25.34 -0.22 0.06
N ASN A 233 -24.96 -1.49 0.05
CA ASN A 233 -25.69 -2.57 0.71
C ASN A 233 -25.44 -2.70 2.23
N GLY A 234 -24.82 -1.70 2.86
CA GLY A 234 -24.49 -1.71 4.29
C GLY A 234 -23.27 -2.55 4.67
N ARG A 235 -22.66 -3.31 3.76
CA ARG A 235 -21.52 -4.18 4.09
C ARG A 235 -20.22 -3.37 4.18
N PRO A 236 -19.23 -3.80 4.99
CA PRO A 236 -17.91 -3.17 4.99
C PRO A 236 -17.26 -3.29 3.61
N PHE A 237 -16.43 -2.31 3.25
CA PHE A 237 -15.65 -2.39 2.02
C PHE A 237 -14.55 -3.44 2.13
N THR A 238 -14.24 -4.07 1.00
CA THR A 238 -12.98 -4.77 0.77
C THR A 238 -12.03 -3.84 0.01
N SER A 239 -10.74 -4.18 -0.07
CA SER A 239 -9.78 -3.39 -0.85
C SER A 239 -10.22 -3.17 -2.31
N SER A 240 -10.84 -4.18 -2.93
CA SER A 240 -11.29 -4.09 -4.32
C SER A 240 -12.55 -3.25 -4.46
N THR A 241 -13.56 -3.42 -3.59
CA THR A 241 -14.79 -2.63 -3.65
C THR A 241 -14.54 -1.17 -3.27
N PHE A 242 -13.63 -0.92 -2.32
CA PHE A 242 -13.18 0.43 -1.98
C PHE A 242 -12.52 1.11 -3.18
N THR A 243 -11.59 0.42 -3.86
CA THR A 243 -10.91 0.98 -5.04
C THR A 243 -11.90 1.31 -6.15
N LYS A 244 -12.85 0.41 -6.43
CA LYS A 244 -13.94 0.68 -7.40
C LYS A 244 -14.77 1.89 -7.00
N ARG A 245 -15.06 2.07 -5.70
CA ARG A 245 -15.76 3.27 -5.22
C ARG A 245 -14.95 4.54 -5.48
N ILE A 246 -13.66 4.56 -5.12
CA ILE A 246 -12.78 5.71 -5.39
C ILE A 246 -12.74 6.05 -6.89
N GLN A 247 -12.70 5.04 -7.77
CA GLN A 247 -12.74 5.26 -9.21
C GLN A 247 -14.06 5.87 -9.70
N ARG A 248 -15.20 5.57 -9.05
CA ARG A 248 -16.48 6.23 -9.37
C ARG A 248 -16.49 7.68 -8.93
N LEU A 249 -15.82 8.01 -7.82
CA LEU A 249 -15.76 9.38 -7.27
C LEU A 249 -14.81 10.28 -8.08
N TYR A 250 -13.65 9.77 -8.46
CA TYR A 250 -12.55 10.56 -9.03
C TYR A 250 -12.22 10.25 -10.49
N GLY A 251 -12.83 9.21 -11.07
CA GLY A 251 -12.56 8.78 -12.44
C GLY A 251 -11.80 7.44 -12.54
N LYS A 252 -11.88 6.83 -13.73
CA LYS A 252 -11.31 5.51 -14.01
C LYS A 252 -9.80 5.50 -13.77
N GLY A 253 -9.32 4.47 -13.09
CA GLY A 253 -7.89 4.28 -12.84
C GLY A 253 -7.33 5.11 -11.68
N VAL A 254 -8.15 5.87 -10.96
CA VAL A 254 -7.75 6.59 -9.74
C VAL A 254 -7.87 5.70 -8.51
N SER A 255 -6.84 5.72 -7.66
CA SER A 255 -6.76 5.02 -6.40
C SER A 255 -6.36 5.97 -5.29
N VAL A 256 -6.58 5.58 -4.02
CA VAL A 256 -6.09 6.35 -2.87
C VAL A 256 -4.58 6.56 -2.94
N SER A 257 -3.84 5.59 -3.49
CA SER A 257 -2.39 5.74 -3.64
C SER A 257 -2.01 6.85 -4.62
N GLN A 258 -2.79 7.02 -5.70
CA GLN A 258 -2.60 8.13 -6.63
C GLN A 258 -3.00 9.46 -6.01
N LEU A 259 -4.14 9.54 -5.30
CA LEU A 259 -4.55 10.76 -4.58
C LEU A 259 -3.50 11.19 -3.57
N ARG A 260 -2.97 10.25 -2.78
CA ARG A 260 -1.83 10.50 -1.88
C ARG A 260 -0.61 11.02 -2.64
N SER A 261 -0.29 10.44 -3.79
CA SER A 261 0.86 10.88 -4.60
C SER A 261 0.67 12.28 -5.16
N ILE A 262 -0.55 12.66 -5.56
CA ILE A 262 -0.90 14.00 -6.02
C ILE A 262 -0.74 14.99 -4.87
N TYR A 263 -1.36 14.71 -3.73
CA TYR A 263 -1.25 15.53 -2.51
C TYR A 263 0.21 15.72 -2.08
N THR A 264 0.99 14.63 -1.96
CA THR A 264 2.41 14.71 -1.61
C THR A 264 3.21 15.51 -2.64
N SER A 265 2.89 15.38 -3.93
CA SER A 265 3.57 16.14 -4.98
C SER A 265 3.17 17.62 -5.03
N ASN A 266 2.03 17.99 -4.44
CA ASN A 266 1.57 19.37 -4.39
C ASN A 266 2.07 20.06 -3.11
N VAL A 267 2.00 19.38 -1.97
CA VAL A 267 2.34 19.97 -0.66
C VAL A 267 3.82 19.82 -0.33
N LEU A 268 4.46 18.68 -0.63
CA LEU A 268 5.80 18.36 -0.13
C LEU A 268 6.87 18.40 -1.23
N ARG A 269 6.54 18.74 -2.48
CA ARG A 269 7.51 18.63 -3.58
C ARG A 269 8.71 19.55 -3.37
N ASP A 270 8.48 20.78 -2.97
CA ASP A 270 9.56 21.76 -2.82
C ASP A 270 10.41 21.44 -1.59
N ASP A 271 9.78 21.07 -0.47
CA ASP A 271 10.47 20.58 0.73
C ASP A 271 11.33 19.34 0.42
N ILE A 272 10.79 18.38 -0.34
CA ILE A 272 11.52 17.16 -0.73
C ILE A 272 12.71 17.50 -1.63
N ARG A 273 12.54 18.43 -2.59
CA ARG A 273 13.64 18.89 -3.46
C ARG A 273 14.75 19.56 -2.66
N GLU A 274 14.39 20.36 -1.66
CA GLU A 274 15.37 20.97 -0.78
C GLU A 274 16.12 19.91 0.04
N VAL A 275 15.40 18.95 0.63
CA VAL A 275 16.01 17.83 1.36
C VAL A 275 16.94 17.02 0.47
N GLU A 276 16.57 16.75 -0.79
CA GLU A 276 17.41 16.03 -1.74
C GLU A 276 18.69 16.82 -2.09
N ARG A 277 18.57 18.12 -2.33
CA ARG A 277 19.71 19.01 -2.57
C ARG A 277 20.66 19.05 -1.37
N LEU A 278 20.11 19.15 -0.16
CA LEU A 278 20.90 19.14 1.08
C LEU A 278 21.59 17.79 1.28
N ASN A 279 20.88 16.67 1.08
CA ASN A 279 21.45 15.33 1.17
C ASN A 279 22.58 15.12 0.15
N LYS A 280 22.44 15.60 -1.09
CA LYS A 280 23.50 15.54 -2.09
C LYS A 280 24.72 16.33 -1.63
N LYS A 281 24.54 17.58 -1.22
CA LYS A 281 25.64 18.42 -0.70
C LYS A 281 26.36 17.76 0.49
N LEU A 282 25.60 17.22 1.44
CA LEU A 282 26.14 16.54 2.60
C LEU A 282 26.88 15.24 2.22
N THR A 283 26.36 14.50 1.25
CA THR A 283 27.01 13.29 0.73
C THR A 283 28.31 13.62 0.01
N ASP A 284 28.31 14.64 -0.85
CA ASP A 284 29.52 15.10 -1.56
C ASP A 284 30.59 15.58 -0.58
N THR A 285 30.18 16.33 0.44
CA THR A 285 31.08 16.78 1.52
C THR A 285 31.62 15.58 2.30
N ALA A 286 30.77 14.63 2.70
CA ALA A 286 31.20 13.42 3.42
C ALA A 286 32.21 12.61 2.59
N ASN A 287 31.93 12.42 1.30
CA ASN A 287 32.83 11.73 0.38
C ASN A 287 34.17 12.47 0.25
N SER A 288 34.17 13.81 0.18
CA SER A 288 35.40 14.61 0.15
C SER A 288 36.23 14.49 1.43
N MET A 289 35.55 14.22 2.56
CA MET A 289 36.17 13.96 3.86
C MET A 289 36.58 12.48 4.05
N GLY A 290 36.41 11.63 3.03
CA GLY A 290 36.72 10.20 3.10
C GLY A 290 35.78 9.41 4.03
N THR A 291 34.57 9.90 4.26
CA THR A 291 33.61 9.29 5.19
C THR A 291 32.21 9.15 4.58
N SER A 292 31.31 8.44 5.26
CA SER A 292 29.91 8.30 4.84
C SER A 292 29.00 9.23 5.63
N LEU A 293 27.96 9.76 4.95
CA LEU A 293 26.95 10.62 5.57
C LEU A 293 26.24 9.93 6.76
N ASN A 294 26.02 8.63 6.67
CA ASN A 294 25.41 7.85 7.75
C ASN A 294 26.30 7.78 8.99
N MET A 295 27.62 7.65 8.83
CA MET A 295 28.55 7.67 9.95
C MET A 295 28.52 9.04 10.64
N LEU A 296 28.63 10.13 9.87
CA LEU A 296 28.54 11.50 10.40
C LEU A 296 27.22 11.75 11.13
N SER A 297 26.10 11.34 10.55
CA SER A 297 24.78 11.45 11.18
C SER A 297 24.73 10.72 12.52
N ASN A 298 25.24 9.49 12.57
CA ASN A 298 25.23 8.68 13.80
C ASN A 298 26.13 9.25 14.91
N VAL A 299 27.23 9.92 14.56
CA VAL A 299 28.16 10.50 15.54
C VAL A 299 27.66 11.85 16.04
N TYR A 300 27.22 12.74 15.14
CA TYR A 300 26.96 14.14 15.47
C TYR A 300 25.49 14.47 15.73
N LEU A 301 24.52 13.67 15.25
CA LEU A 301 23.09 13.88 15.51
C LEU A 301 22.56 13.11 16.73
N LYS A 302 23.37 12.26 17.37
CA LYS A 302 22.95 11.48 18.55
C LYS A 302 22.64 12.32 19.80
N ASN A 303 23.04 13.59 19.85
CA ASN A 303 22.95 14.44 21.04
C ASN A 303 21.87 15.55 20.96
N LYS A 304 20.67 15.22 20.48
CA LYS A 304 19.48 16.02 20.75
C LYS A 304 18.32 15.10 21.14
N GLY A 305 18.48 14.46 22.31
CA GLY A 305 17.38 13.92 23.10
C GLY A 305 16.95 14.95 24.13
#